data_AF-A0A3E0NLV9-F1
#
_entry.id   AF-A0A3E0NLV9-F1
#
_cell.length_a   1.000
_cell.length_b   1.000
_cell.length_c   1.000
_cell.angle_alpha   90.00
_cell.angle_beta   90.00
_cell.angle_gamma   90.00
#
_symmetry.space_group_name_H-M   'P 1'
#
loop_
_entity.id
_entity.type
_entity.pdbx_description
1 polymer ?
#
loop_
_entity_poly.entity_id
_entity_poly.type
_entity_poly.pdbx_seq_one_letter_code
_entity_poly.pdbx_strand_id
1 'polypeptide(L)'
;MPWTPWIPWTPLALAVSILLSQASPAVASPRYEKLAPYPALEWKDEVPFVRLDGEWYELRAIDSVETSRIVGFARQRYAGLWQKRFVEDLVEVLSEMGHPPGRRVDLEVAEVDGGAVRTLHGVRMTAAKRRSLWEQRNDAEMRAAVDEGPLRVTAMNAVLERLETALDERWAYRFLADDGLFEAIEALRRRTGPGLTWEQFTLEIETLLALGVDGHASVSGPREPSSAFLPFLLERVGEGHVGFLPNRRSLLDPARPYVASIDGLPIARWWSGLATRIARGSPQFVGYECLRRLRDIERARQVLGRRRATTSTSS
;
A
#
# COMPACT_ATOMS: atom_id res chain seq x y z
N MET A 1 23.99 38.38 -5.27
CA MET A 1 23.99 37.09 -5.98
C MET A 1 23.21 36.09 -5.14
N PRO A 2 21.96 35.75 -5.47
CA PRO A 2 21.21 34.75 -4.73
C PRO A 2 21.49 33.37 -5.32
N TRP A 3 21.92 32.47 -4.46
CA TRP A 3 22.05 31.05 -4.74
C TRP A 3 20.65 30.42 -4.80
N THR A 4 20.30 29.85 -5.95
CA THR A 4 19.17 28.93 -6.09
C THR A 4 19.63 27.51 -5.76
N PRO A 5 18.98 26.78 -4.84
CA PRO A 5 19.23 25.36 -4.69
C PRO A 5 18.60 24.62 -5.89
N TRP A 6 19.43 23.87 -6.60
CA TRP A 6 19.00 22.87 -7.56
C TRP A 6 18.23 21.76 -6.82
N ILE A 7 16.93 21.66 -7.06
CA ILE A 7 16.12 20.51 -6.69
C ILE A 7 16.19 19.55 -7.88
N PRO A 8 16.82 18.37 -7.79
CA PRO A 8 16.62 17.35 -8.81
C PRO A 8 15.17 16.86 -8.67
N TRP A 9 14.37 17.16 -9.69
CA TRP A 9 13.05 16.59 -9.88
C TRP A 9 13.20 15.08 -9.99
N THR A 10 12.90 14.35 -8.93
CA THR A 10 12.48 12.96 -9.05
C THR A 10 10.99 13.02 -9.37
N PRO A 11 10.53 12.64 -10.58
CA PRO A 11 9.10 12.44 -10.77
C PRO A 11 8.73 11.24 -9.89
N LEU A 12 7.82 11.47 -8.93
CA LEU A 12 7.33 10.44 -8.04
C LEU A 12 6.78 9.29 -8.90
N ALA A 13 7.43 8.14 -8.82
CA ALA A 13 7.10 6.99 -9.63
C ALA A 13 5.77 6.41 -9.15
N LEU A 14 4.77 6.39 -10.03
CA LEU A 14 3.73 5.38 -9.93
C LEU A 14 4.44 4.02 -10.06
N ALA A 15 4.56 3.31 -8.95
CA ALA A 15 5.22 2.02 -8.92
C ALA A 15 4.24 0.96 -9.41
N VAL A 16 4.24 0.69 -10.71
CA VAL A 16 3.67 -0.57 -11.24
C VAL A 16 4.59 -1.68 -10.75
N SER A 17 4.16 -2.39 -9.71
CA SER A 17 4.90 -3.52 -9.15
C SER A 17 4.35 -4.80 -9.74
N ILE A 18 5.06 -5.37 -10.72
CA ILE A 18 4.85 -6.75 -11.17
C ILE A 18 5.75 -7.62 -10.28
N LEU A 19 5.16 -8.25 -9.27
CA LEU A 19 5.87 -9.21 -8.43
C LEU A 19 6.06 -10.50 -9.23
N LEU A 20 7.23 -10.66 -9.86
CA LEU A 20 7.67 -11.95 -10.36
C LEU A 20 7.96 -12.86 -9.16
N SER A 21 7.03 -13.76 -8.84
CA SER A 21 7.39 -14.94 -8.06
C SER A 21 8.02 -15.94 -9.00
N GLN A 22 9.36 -15.95 -9.07
CA GLN A 22 10.04 -17.20 -9.40
C GLN A 22 9.55 -18.23 -8.39
N ALA A 23 9.10 -19.39 -8.86
CA ALA A 23 8.76 -20.51 -7.99
C ALA A 23 10.05 -21.06 -7.36
N SER A 24 10.59 -20.34 -6.38
CA SER A 24 11.38 -20.97 -5.34
C SER A 24 10.44 -21.92 -4.58
N PRO A 25 10.87 -23.12 -4.20
CA PRO A 25 10.09 -23.95 -3.29
C PRO A 25 9.76 -23.10 -2.06
N ALA A 26 8.48 -23.09 -1.68
CA ALA A 26 7.98 -22.33 -0.53
C ALA A 26 8.60 -22.90 0.75
N VAL A 27 9.83 -22.49 1.05
CA VAL A 27 10.31 -22.45 2.42
C VAL A 27 9.43 -21.40 3.08
N ALA A 28 8.60 -21.82 4.03
CA ALA A 28 7.81 -20.91 4.83
C ALA A 28 8.76 -19.85 5.42
N SER A 29 8.70 -18.61 4.91
CA SER A 29 9.48 -17.52 5.47
C SER A 29 9.13 -17.40 6.96
N PRO A 30 10.13 -17.29 7.85
CA PRO A 30 9.86 -17.05 9.26
C PRO A 30 8.94 -15.83 9.40
N ARG A 31 7.84 -15.97 10.14
CA ARG A 31 7.01 -14.80 10.47
C ARG A 31 7.75 -13.96 11.50
N TYR A 32 8.46 -12.93 11.04
CA TYR A 32 9.09 -11.96 11.92
C TYR A 32 8.06 -11.07 12.62
N GLU A 33 8.30 -10.74 13.89
CA GLU A 33 7.48 -9.78 14.62
C GLU A 33 7.58 -8.39 13.97
N LYS A 34 6.47 -7.66 13.91
CA LYS A 34 6.41 -6.31 13.31
C LYS A 34 6.51 -5.25 14.40
N LEU A 35 7.74 -4.97 14.85
CA LEU A 35 8.04 -4.04 15.94
C LEU A 35 9.04 -2.96 15.50
N ALA A 36 8.99 -1.80 16.18
CA ALA A 36 9.98 -0.73 16.02
C ALA A 36 10.33 -0.10 17.39
N PRO A 37 11.56 0.39 17.59
CA PRO A 37 11.99 1.03 18.84
C PRO A 37 11.69 2.54 18.89
N TYR A 38 11.35 3.16 17.76
CA TYR A 38 10.99 4.59 17.64
C TYR A 38 9.63 4.77 16.91
N PRO A 39 8.82 5.77 17.29
CA PRO A 39 7.51 6.04 16.69
C PRO A 39 7.52 6.84 15.39
N ALA A 40 8.61 7.54 15.06
CA ALA A 40 8.72 8.33 13.83
C ALA A 40 10.17 8.29 13.30
N LEU A 41 10.31 8.37 11.98
CA LEU A 41 11.58 8.37 11.29
C LEU A 41 11.52 9.31 10.07
N GLU A 42 12.59 10.06 9.85
CA GLU A 42 12.81 10.88 8.66
C GLU A 42 14.16 10.52 8.04
N TRP A 43 14.25 10.55 6.72
CA TRP A 43 15.51 10.36 6.01
C TRP A 43 16.09 11.71 5.62
N LYS A 44 17.36 11.96 5.96
CA LYS A 44 18.16 12.99 5.31
C LYS A 44 19.23 12.25 4.52
N ASP A 45 19.08 12.27 3.20
CA ASP A 45 19.83 11.41 2.29
C ASP A 45 19.71 9.92 2.69
N GLU A 46 20.79 9.32 3.17
CA GLU A 46 20.88 7.91 3.58
C GLU A 46 20.89 7.72 5.08
N VAL A 47 20.77 8.82 5.83
CA VAL A 47 20.89 8.85 7.27
C VAL A 47 19.49 8.92 7.89
N PRO A 48 19.10 7.93 8.71
CA PRO A 48 17.81 7.97 9.38
C PRO A 48 17.89 8.81 10.65
N PHE A 49 16.96 9.75 10.76
CA PHE A 49 16.68 10.52 11.96
C PHE A 49 15.44 9.94 12.62
N VAL A 50 15.48 9.69 13.91
CA VAL A 50 14.39 9.06 14.67
C VAL A 50 13.91 9.99 15.76
N ARG A 51 12.60 10.00 16.00
CA ARG A 51 12.02 10.79 17.08
C ARG A 51 11.91 9.96 18.35
N LEU A 52 12.56 10.39 19.43
CA LEU A 52 12.53 9.76 20.73
C LEU A 52 12.17 10.81 21.78
N ASP A 53 11.18 10.51 22.63
CA ASP A 53 10.70 11.40 23.69
C ASP A 53 10.37 12.84 23.24
N GLY A 54 9.91 12.99 21.99
CA GLY A 54 9.52 14.28 21.40
C GLY A 54 10.61 14.96 20.58
N GLU A 55 11.86 14.50 20.70
CA GLU A 55 13.03 15.12 20.09
C GLU A 55 13.57 14.26 18.94
N TRP A 56 14.21 14.90 17.96
CA TRP A 56 14.82 14.23 16.82
C TRP A 56 16.29 13.94 17.07
N TYR A 57 16.73 12.74 16.68
CA TYR A 57 18.12 12.33 16.75
C TYR A 57 18.55 11.61 15.48
N GLU A 58 19.80 11.76 15.10
CA GLU A 58 20.42 10.86 14.14
C GLU A 58 20.61 9.48 14.77
N LEU A 59 20.13 8.42 14.10
CA LEU A 59 20.31 7.06 14.57
C LEU A 59 21.67 6.52 14.08
N ARG A 60 22.56 6.21 15.03
CA ARG A 60 23.91 5.72 14.75
C ARG A 60 24.00 4.21 14.80
N ALA A 61 23.40 3.56 15.79
CA ALA A 61 23.39 2.10 15.89
C ALA A 61 22.16 1.54 16.62
N ILE A 62 21.87 0.27 16.38
CA ILE A 62 20.88 -0.53 17.10
C ILE A 62 21.59 -1.81 17.57
N ASP A 63 21.62 -2.07 18.88
CA ASP A 63 22.34 -3.22 19.48
C ASP A 63 23.78 -3.36 18.94
N SER A 64 24.49 -2.22 18.91
CA SER A 64 25.85 -2.09 18.36
C SER A 64 26.00 -2.42 16.87
N VAL A 65 24.91 -2.65 16.14
CA VAL A 65 24.91 -2.75 14.68
C VAL A 65 24.79 -1.34 14.11
N GLU A 66 25.86 -0.87 13.46
CA GLU A 66 25.87 0.44 12.82
C GLU A 66 24.77 0.58 11.77
N THR A 67 24.10 1.73 11.80
CA THR A 67 22.98 2.03 10.90
C THR A 67 23.40 2.03 9.44
N SER A 68 24.59 2.52 9.12
CA SER A 68 25.18 2.46 7.78
C SER A 68 25.26 1.02 7.26
N ARG A 69 25.62 0.06 8.13
CA ARG A 69 25.69 -1.37 7.80
C ARG A 69 24.30 -1.97 7.58
N ILE A 70 23.32 -1.58 8.39
CA ILE A 70 21.92 -2.00 8.22
C ILE A 70 21.37 -1.48 6.89
N VAL A 71 21.60 -0.20 6.58
CA VAL A 71 21.19 0.44 5.32
C VAL A 71 21.87 -0.22 4.12
N GLY A 72 23.18 -0.47 4.20
CA GLY A 72 23.94 -1.15 3.16
C GLY A 72 23.41 -2.55 2.86
N PHE A 73 23.15 -3.34 3.90
CA PHE A 73 22.52 -4.66 3.77
C PHE A 73 21.13 -4.56 3.12
N ALA A 74 20.28 -3.66 3.61
CA ALA A 74 18.92 -3.51 3.10
C ALA A 74 18.89 -3.12 1.61
N ARG A 75 19.82 -2.28 1.18
CA ARG A 75 19.97 -1.91 -0.24
C ARG A 75 20.37 -3.08 -1.13
N GLN A 76 21.40 -3.81 -0.71
CA GLN A 76 21.85 -4.97 -1.46
C GLN A 76 20.75 -6.02 -1.58
N ARG A 77 19.98 -6.22 -0.51
CA ARG A 77 18.98 -7.29 -0.42
C ARG A 77 17.61 -6.94 -1.00
N TYR A 78 17.18 -5.68 -0.89
CA TYR A 78 15.81 -5.26 -1.20
C TYR A 78 15.72 -4.12 -2.23
N ALA A 79 16.84 -3.69 -2.82
CA ALA A 79 16.91 -2.67 -3.86
C ALA A 79 16.11 -1.41 -3.48
N GLY A 80 15.21 -0.93 -4.35
CA GLY A 80 14.41 0.27 -4.12
C GLY A 80 13.46 0.22 -2.91
N LEU A 81 13.28 -0.93 -2.26
CA LEU A 81 12.44 -1.07 -1.07
C LEU A 81 13.22 -0.92 0.25
N TRP A 82 14.52 -0.63 0.19
CA TRP A 82 15.40 -0.66 1.36
C TRP A 82 14.93 0.23 2.53
N GLN A 83 14.48 1.47 2.26
CA GLN A 83 13.96 2.37 3.30
C GLN A 83 12.72 1.80 3.96
N LYS A 84 11.81 1.23 3.17
CA LYS A 84 10.60 0.58 3.67
C LYS A 84 10.95 -0.60 4.57
N ARG A 85 11.91 -1.44 4.15
CA ARG A 85 12.34 -2.60 4.94
C ARG A 85 13.00 -2.18 6.24
N PHE A 86 13.84 -1.14 6.21
CA PHE A 86 14.42 -0.57 7.42
C PHE A 86 13.35 -0.07 8.40
N VAL A 87 12.34 0.65 7.90
CA VAL A 87 11.30 1.29 8.72
C VAL A 87 10.27 0.29 9.25
N GLU A 88 9.77 -0.60 8.39
CA GLU A 88 8.59 -1.42 8.70
C GLU A 88 8.93 -2.86 9.09
N ASP A 89 10.10 -3.34 8.66
CA ASP A 89 10.52 -4.73 8.76
C ASP A 89 11.88 -4.86 9.47
N LEU A 90 12.20 -3.92 10.37
CA LEU A 90 13.48 -3.85 11.07
C LEU A 90 13.91 -5.18 11.72
N VAL A 91 12.96 -5.90 12.33
CA VAL A 91 13.22 -7.21 12.96
C VAL A 91 13.70 -8.24 11.93
N GLU A 92 13.09 -8.26 10.74
CA GLU A 92 13.47 -9.14 9.63
C GLU A 92 14.86 -8.76 9.10
N VAL A 93 15.10 -7.46 8.85
CA VAL A 93 16.40 -6.97 8.38
C VAL A 93 17.52 -7.36 9.33
N LEU A 94 17.38 -7.06 10.62
CA LEU A 94 18.39 -7.37 11.63
C LEU A 94 18.57 -8.88 11.84
N SER A 95 17.48 -9.67 11.79
CA SER A 95 17.57 -11.13 11.90
C SER A 95 18.32 -11.75 10.71
N GLU A 96 18.05 -11.29 9.49
CA GLU A 96 18.75 -11.75 8.29
C GLU A 96 20.23 -11.32 8.27
N MET A 97 20.58 -10.23 8.96
CA MET A 97 21.98 -9.84 9.22
C MET A 97 22.68 -10.70 10.27
N GLY A 98 21.99 -11.65 10.92
CA GLY A 98 22.53 -12.46 12.01
C GLY A 98 22.49 -11.78 13.38
N HIS A 99 21.74 -10.68 13.51
CA HIS A 99 21.60 -9.88 14.72
C HIS A 99 20.12 -9.75 15.14
N PRO A 100 19.38 -10.85 15.39
CA PRO A 100 17.96 -10.78 15.70
C PRO A 100 17.72 -9.95 16.98
N PRO A 101 16.92 -8.86 16.91
CA PRO A 101 16.73 -7.98 18.04
C PRO A 101 15.77 -8.59 19.07
N GLY A 102 15.98 -8.26 20.34
CA GLY A 102 15.05 -8.59 21.41
C GLY A 102 13.81 -7.68 21.43
N ARG A 103 12.97 -7.82 22.46
CA ARG A 103 11.86 -6.86 22.71
C ARG A 103 12.33 -5.50 23.24
N ARG A 104 13.61 -5.40 23.55
CA ARG A 104 14.32 -4.20 23.97
C ARG A 104 15.65 -4.18 23.24
N VAL A 105 16.05 -2.98 22.82
CA VAL A 105 17.30 -2.74 22.10
C VAL A 105 18.00 -1.53 22.69
N ASP A 106 19.30 -1.47 22.52
CA ASP A 106 20.09 -0.29 22.80
C ASP A 106 20.18 0.56 21.53
N LEU A 107 19.92 1.86 21.65
CA LEU A 107 20.02 2.80 20.54
C LEU A 107 21.20 3.75 20.78
N GLU A 108 22.13 3.81 19.84
CA GLU A 108 23.12 4.90 19.82
C GLU A 108 22.60 6.01 18.94
N VAL A 109 22.51 7.22 19.49
CA VAL A 109 21.92 8.37 18.83
C VAL A 109 22.78 9.62 19.00
N ALA A 110 22.78 10.49 17.99
CA ALA A 110 23.45 11.79 18.03
C ALA A 110 22.45 12.93 17.86
N GLU A 111 22.71 14.08 18.47
CA GLU A 111 21.92 15.29 18.24
C GLU A 111 22.09 15.79 16.80
N VAL A 112 21.04 16.43 16.25
CA VAL A 112 20.88 16.73 14.81
C VAL A 112 22.01 17.59 14.21
N ASP A 113 22.79 18.30 15.03
CA ASP A 113 23.89 19.17 14.62
C ASP A 113 25.29 18.60 14.96
N GLY A 114 25.43 17.27 14.99
CA GLY A 114 26.69 16.61 15.32
C GLY A 114 27.06 16.72 16.80
N GLY A 115 26.06 16.91 17.66
CA GLY A 115 26.21 16.98 19.10
C GLY A 115 26.58 15.64 19.74
N ALA A 116 26.52 15.58 21.06
CA ALA A 116 27.00 14.43 21.82
C ALA A 116 26.28 13.13 21.40
N VAL A 117 27.07 12.08 21.15
CA VAL A 117 26.55 10.72 20.98
C VAL A 117 26.16 10.18 22.35
N ARG A 118 24.97 9.59 22.46
CA ARG A 118 24.52 8.89 23.66
C ARG A 118 23.91 7.55 23.33
N THR A 119 24.07 6.62 24.26
CA THR A 119 23.41 5.31 24.22
C THR A 119 22.17 5.34 25.09
N LEU A 120 21.03 5.02 24.49
CA LEU A 120 19.76 4.83 25.18
C LEU A 120 19.54 3.33 25.37
N HIS A 121 19.65 2.88 26.61
CA HIS A 121 19.57 1.45 26.93
C HIS A 121 18.13 0.95 27.04
N GLY A 122 17.90 -0.28 26.59
CA GLY A 122 16.68 -1.04 26.86
C GLY A 122 15.40 -0.44 26.26
N VAL A 123 15.51 0.29 25.15
CA VAL A 123 14.40 0.93 24.45
C VAL A 123 13.43 -0.14 23.96
N ARG A 124 12.15 -0.02 24.35
CA ARG A 124 11.12 -1.01 23.99
C ARG A 124 10.82 -0.97 22.49
N MET A 125 10.89 -2.14 21.86
CA MET A 125 10.33 -2.39 20.54
C MET A 125 8.83 -2.69 20.66
N THR A 126 7.98 -1.97 19.94
CA THR A 126 6.53 -2.16 20.04
C THR A 126 5.84 -2.12 18.69
N ALA A 127 4.70 -2.83 18.58
CA ALA A 127 3.85 -2.79 17.39
C ALA A 127 3.18 -1.42 17.19
N ALA A 128 2.90 -0.69 18.29
CA ALA A 128 2.33 0.65 18.24
C ALA A 128 3.30 1.65 17.57
N LYS A 129 4.57 1.65 17.96
CA LYS A 129 5.62 2.47 17.32
C LYS A 129 5.77 2.15 15.83
N ARG A 130 5.77 0.86 15.46
CA ARG A 130 5.78 0.45 14.04
C ARG A 130 4.56 0.97 13.30
N ARG A 131 3.37 0.90 13.91
CA ARG A 131 2.13 1.39 13.30
C ARG A 131 2.23 2.90 13.01
N SER A 132 2.76 3.68 13.94
CA SER A 132 2.98 5.11 13.74
C SER A 132 3.92 5.41 12.56
N LEU A 133 4.98 4.61 12.36
CA LEU A 133 5.86 4.72 11.19
C LEU A 133 5.12 4.43 9.87
N TRP A 134 4.26 3.40 9.87
CA TRP A 134 3.44 3.05 8.71
C TRP A 134 2.42 4.15 8.38
N GLU A 135 1.77 4.72 9.40
CA GLU A 135 0.83 5.84 9.26
C GLU A 135 1.54 7.10 8.73
N GLN A 136 2.68 7.48 9.34
CA GLN A 136 3.47 8.64 8.92
C GLN A 136 3.87 8.56 7.43
N ARG A 137 4.36 7.39 6.98
CA ARG A 137 4.75 7.19 5.59
C ARG A 137 3.55 7.31 4.65
N ASN A 138 2.44 6.66 4.97
CA ASN A 138 1.24 6.73 4.14
C ASN A 138 0.71 8.16 4.06
N ASP A 139 0.68 8.88 5.18
CA ASP A 139 0.26 10.29 5.21
C ASP A 139 1.18 11.19 4.38
N ALA A 140 2.49 10.96 4.40
CA ALA A 140 3.46 11.70 3.59
C ALA A 140 3.28 11.42 2.09
N GLU A 141 3.13 10.14 1.71
CA GLU A 141 2.80 9.74 0.34
C GLU A 141 1.49 10.37 -0.12
N MET A 142 0.52 10.49 0.79
CA MET A 142 -0.75 11.14 0.52
C MET A 142 -0.66 12.65 0.34
N ARG A 143 0.04 13.35 1.24
CA ARG A 143 0.23 14.80 1.12
C ARG A 143 0.97 15.14 -0.17
N ALA A 144 2.05 14.41 -0.47
CA ALA A 144 2.83 14.61 -1.70
C ALA A 144 1.95 14.53 -2.95
N ALA A 145 0.99 13.61 -2.97
CA ALA A 145 0.09 13.46 -4.09
C ALA A 145 -1.05 14.48 -4.18
N VAL A 146 -1.54 14.96 -3.04
CA VAL A 146 -2.57 16.01 -2.98
C VAL A 146 -1.99 17.35 -3.43
N ASP A 147 -0.73 17.62 -3.12
CA ASP A 147 -0.04 18.88 -3.45
C ASP A 147 0.27 19.01 -4.96
N GLU A 148 0.27 17.90 -5.72
CA GLU A 148 0.58 17.91 -7.15
C GLU A 148 -0.56 18.38 -8.09
N GLY A 149 -1.73 18.78 -7.55
CA GLY A 149 -2.84 19.30 -8.36
C GLY A 149 -3.42 18.28 -9.35
N PRO A 150 -4.25 18.70 -10.33
CA PRO A 150 -4.77 17.78 -11.35
C PRO A 150 -3.62 17.22 -12.18
N LEU A 151 -3.67 15.91 -12.41
CA LEU A 151 -2.72 15.17 -13.24
C LEU A 151 -2.52 15.89 -14.58
N ARG A 152 -1.28 16.28 -14.88
CA ARG A 152 -0.93 16.74 -16.23
C ARG A 152 -1.06 15.54 -17.17
N VAL A 153 -1.69 15.74 -18.32
CA VAL A 153 -1.85 14.71 -19.37
C VAL A 153 -0.51 14.03 -19.70
N THR A 154 0.58 14.80 -19.67
CA THR A 154 1.95 14.28 -19.87
C THR A 154 2.37 13.25 -18.81
N ALA A 155 2.03 13.44 -17.54
CA ALA A 155 2.35 12.49 -16.47
C ALA A 155 1.54 11.19 -16.61
N MET A 156 0.26 11.29 -16.97
CA MET A 156 -0.59 10.12 -17.21
C MET A 156 -0.09 9.29 -18.39
N ASN A 157 0.28 9.94 -19.51
CA ASN A 157 0.86 9.24 -20.66
C ASN A 157 2.18 8.55 -20.32
N ALA A 158 3.06 9.19 -19.55
CA ALA A 158 4.30 8.58 -19.09
C ALA A 158 4.06 7.34 -18.20
N VAL A 159 2.98 7.35 -17.40
CA VAL A 159 2.58 6.17 -16.61
C VAL A 159 2.09 5.05 -17.52
N LEU A 160 1.26 5.35 -18.52
CA LEU A 160 0.76 4.35 -19.48
C LEU A 160 1.90 3.73 -20.28
N GLU A 161 2.88 4.53 -20.73
CA GLU A 161 4.09 4.03 -21.39
C GLU A 161 4.89 3.09 -20.48
N ARG A 162 5.11 3.46 -19.21
CA ARG A 162 5.78 2.59 -18.25
C ARG A 162 5.01 1.30 -17.96
N LEU A 163 3.68 1.39 -17.94
CA LEU A 163 2.80 0.23 -17.80
C LEU A 163 2.98 -0.71 -19.00
N GLU A 164 2.90 -0.20 -20.23
CA GLU A 164 3.12 -0.99 -21.45
C GLU A 164 4.48 -1.68 -21.45
N THR A 165 5.56 -0.95 -21.13
CA THR A 165 6.90 -1.53 -21.01
C THR A 165 6.94 -2.63 -19.95
N ALA A 166 6.35 -2.40 -18.77
CA ALA A 166 6.33 -3.40 -17.71
C ALA A 166 5.53 -4.65 -18.11
N LEU A 167 4.41 -4.48 -18.80
CA LEU A 167 3.59 -5.59 -19.29
C LEU A 167 4.32 -6.40 -20.37
N ASP A 168 5.08 -5.74 -21.23
CA ASP A 168 5.83 -6.40 -22.30
C ASP A 168 7.07 -7.15 -21.77
N GLU A 169 7.86 -6.50 -20.91
CA GLU A 169 9.13 -7.04 -20.43
C GLU A 169 9.01 -8.04 -19.28
N ARG A 170 8.00 -7.88 -18.42
CA ARG A 170 7.99 -8.51 -17.08
C ARG A 170 6.76 -9.33 -16.79
N TRP A 171 5.72 -9.24 -17.61
CA TRP A 171 4.48 -9.96 -17.32
C TRP A 171 4.51 -11.37 -17.86
N ALA A 172 4.68 -12.33 -16.95
CA ALA A 172 4.79 -13.75 -17.30
C ALA A 172 3.61 -14.29 -18.11
N TYR A 173 2.43 -13.66 -18.00
CA TYR A 173 1.20 -14.05 -18.71
C TYR A 173 0.90 -13.18 -19.93
N ARG A 174 1.88 -12.44 -20.45
CA ARG A 174 1.76 -11.57 -21.63
C ARG A 174 1.13 -12.27 -22.84
N PHE A 175 1.40 -13.56 -23.02
CA PHE A 175 0.86 -14.38 -24.12
C PHE A 175 -0.60 -14.81 -23.91
N LEU A 176 -1.14 -14.69 -22.69
CA LEU A 176 -2.55 -14.94 -22.36
C LEU A 176 -3.37 -13.65 -22.31
N ALA A 177 -2.71 -12.49 -22.27
CA ALA A 177 -3.35 -11.21 -22.46
C ALA A 177 -3.68 -11.05 -23.94
N ASP A 178 -4.96 -11.14 -24.27
CA ASP A 178 -5.51 -10.87 -25.60
C ASP A 178 -5.25 -9.41 -26.03
N ASP A 179 -5.40 -9.11 -27.33
CA ASP A 179 -5.18 -7.78 -27.92
C ASP A 179 -6.01 -6.69 -27.21
N GLY A 180 -7.14 -7.08 -26.58
CA GLY A 180 -8.02 -6.21 -25.83
C GLY A 180 -7.38 -5.46 -24.65
N LEU A 181 -6.26 -5.92 -24.06
CA LEU A 181 -5.58 -5.14 -23.02
C LEU A 181 -4.87 -3.91 -23.58
N PHE A 182 -4.07 -4.09 -24.63
CA PHE A 182 -3.31 -2.99 -25.23
C PHE A 182 -4.26 -2.01 -25.93
N GLU A 183 -5.33 -2.51 -26.56
CA GLU A 183 -6.41 -1.66 -27.06
C GLU A 183 -7.09 -0.84 -25.95
N ALA A 184 -7.29 -1.43 -24.76
CA ALA A 184 -7.87 -0.73 -23.62
C ALA A 184 -6.91 0.30 -23.01
N ILE A 185 -5.60 0.03 -23.00
CA ILE A 185 -4.58 1.03 -22.62
C ILE A 185 -4.64 2.22 -23.58
N GLU A 186 -4.69 1.97 -24.88
CA GLU A 186 -4.82 3.02 -25.89
C GLU A 186 -6.17 3.77 -25.80
N ALA A 187 -7.25 3.08 -25.47
CA ALA A 187 -8.54 3.70 -25.21
C ALA A 187 -8.52 4.58 -23.94
N LEU A 188 -7.79 4.18 -22.89
CA LEU A 188 -7.56 5.03 -21.72
C LEU A 188 -6.72 6.24 -22.13
N ARG A 189 -5.61 6.04 -22.85
CA ARG A 189 -4.73 7.09 -23.36
C ARG A 189 -5.52 8.19 -24.08
N ARG A 190 -6.44 7.82 -24.98
CA ARG A 190 -7.33 8.77 -25.70
C ARG A 190 -8.33 9.52 -24.83
N ARG A 191 -8.76 8.93 -23.70
CA ARG A 191 -9.72 9.55 -22.75
C ARG A 191 -9.03 10.36 -21.66
N THR A 192 -7.70 10.25 -21.55
CA THR A 192 -6.89 11.00 -20.59
C THR A 192 -6.99 12.50 -20.89
N GLY A 193 -7.60 13.27 -19.99
CA GLY A 193 -7.82 14.70 -20.17
C GLY A 193 -7.63 15.50 -18.88
N PRO A 194 -7.55 16.84 -18.97
CA PRO A 194 -7.54 17.70 -17.79
C PRO A 194 -8.83 17.48 -16.99
N GLY A 195 -8.70 17.01 -15.75
CA GLY A 195 -9.83 16.79 -14.84
C GLY A 195 -9.91 15.39 -14.23
N LEU A 196 -9.09 14.44 -14.69
CA LEU A 196 -8.98 13.12 -14.06
C LEU A 196 -8.08 13.21 -12.82
N THR A 197 -8.60 12.81 -11.66
CA THR A 197 -7.83 12.75 -10.40
C THR A 197 -6.89 11.54 -10.38
N TRP A 198 -5.83 11.59 -9.56
CA TRP A 198 -4.93 10.44 -9.35
C TRP A 198 -5.67 9.18 -8.90
N GLU A 199 -6.70 9.34 -8.08
CA GLU A 199 -7.54 8.23 -7.62
C GLU A 199 -8.32 7.59 -8.78
N GLN A 200 -9.01 8.41 -9.59
CA GLN A 200 -9.73 7.92 -10.77
C GLN A 200 -8.77 7.25 -11.78
N PHE A 201 -7.59 7.82 -11.99
CA PHE A 201 -6.61 7.27 -12.93
C PHE A 201 -6.10 5.92 -12.44
N THR A 202 -5.83 5.79 -11.15
CA THR A 202 -5.43 4.52 -10.53
C THR A 202 -6.53 3.45 -10.68
N LEU A 203 -7.81 3.82 -10.51
CA LEU A 203 -8.94 2.90 -10.69
C LEU A 203 -9.09 2.42 -12.14
N GLU A 204 -8.79 3.26 -13.13
CA GLU A 204 -8.78 2.86 -14.54
C GLU A 204 -7.62 1.86 -14.80
N ILE A 205 -6.42 2.10 -14.25
CA ILE A 205 -5.30 1.15 -14.36
C ILE A 205 -5.65 -0.20 -13.70
N GLU A 206 -6.32 -0.22 -12.56
CA GLU A 206 -6.80 -1.48 -11.95
C GLU A 206 -7.75 -2.24 -12.88
N THR A 207 -8.62 -1.53 -13.59
CA THR A 207 -9.56 -2.12 -14.55
C THR A 207 -8.82 -2.71 -15.74
N LEU A 208 -7.76 -2.05 -16.22
CA LEU A 208 -6.88 -2.59 -17.26
C LEU A 208 -6.20 -3.88 -16.79
N LEU A 209 -5.56 -3.87 -15.63
CA LEU A 209 -4.90 -5.06 -15.08
C LEU A 209 -5.87 -6.25 -14.89
N ALA A 210 -7.13 -5.96 -14.56
CA ALA A 210 -8.18 -6.97 -14.42
C ALA A 210 -8.57 -7.67 -15.74
N LEU A 211 -8.29 -7.07 -16.90
CA LEU A 211 -8.44 -7.75 -18.19
C LEU A 211 -7.44 -8.89 -18.34
N GLY A 212 -6.31 -8.85 -17.61
CA GLY A 212 -5.37 -9.95 -17.51
C GLY A 212 -5.90 -11.13 -16.67
N VAL A 213 -5.12 -12.20 -16.67
CA VAL A 213 -5.36 -13.40 -15.83
C VAL A 213 -4.48 -13.42 -14.58
N ASP A 214 -3.69 -12.37 -14.36
CA ASP A 214 -2.74 -12.30 -13.26
C ASP A 214 -3.36 -11.65 -12.02
N GLY A 215 -3.77 -12.48 -11.07
CA GLY A 215 -4.29 -12.03 -9.77
C GLY A 215 -3.26 -11.34 -8.86
N HIS A 216 -1.96 -11.34 -9.22
CA HIS A 216 -0.90 -10.67 -8.47
C HIS A 216 -0.56 -9.28 -9.01
N ALA A 217 -0.99 -8.99 -10.25
CA ALA A 217 -0.81 -7.68 -10.84
C ALA A 217 -1.63 -6.66 -10.05
N SER A 218 -0.97 -5.61 -9.57
CA SER A 218 -1.62 -4.54 -8.82
C SER A 218 -0.98 -3.20 -9.13
N VAL A 219 -1.79 -2.15 -9.02
CA VAL A 219 -1.32 -0.77 -9.04
C VAL A 219 -1.55 -0.17 -7.67
N SER A 220 -0.60 0.63 -7.22
CA SER A 220 -0.74 1.46 -6.03
C SER A 220 -0.52 2.90 -6.44
N GLY A 221 -1.38 3.77 -5.92
CA GLY A 221 -1.33 5.20 -6.15
C GLY A 221 -1.85 5.94 -4.93
N PRO A 222 -1.75 7.26 -4.96
CA PRO A 222 -2.28 8.07 -3.89
C PRO A 222 -3.79 7.89 -3.76
N ARG A 223 -4.24 7.68 -2.53
CA ARG A 223 -5.62 7.34 -2.15
C ARG A 223 -6.05 8.11 -0.91
N GLU A 224 -7.17 8.83 -0.95
CA GLU A 224 -7.71 9.32 0.32
C GLU A 224 -7.87 8.13 1.29
N PRO A 225 -7.42 8.25 2.55
CA PRO A 225 -7.60 7.18 3.52
C PRO A 225 -9.09 6.85 3.61
N SER A 226 -9.47 5.64 3.18
CA SER A 226 -10.82 5.14 3.41
C SER A 226 -11.02 5.06 4.92
N SER A 227 -11.85 5.95 5.44
CA SER A 227 -12.17 6.02 6.87
C SER A 227 -13.29 5.06 7.28
N ALA A 228 -13.90 4.35 6.31
CA ALA A 228 -15.03 3.49 6.57
C ALA A 228 -14.87 2.11 5.90
N PHE A 229 -14.60 1.12 6.73
CA PHE A 229 -14.82 -0.28 6.39
C PHE A 229 -16.27 -0.67 6.69
N LEU A 230 -16.76 -1.75 6.07
CA LEU A 230 -18.00 -2.37 6.52
C LEU A 230 -17.91 -2.68 8.02
N PRO A 231 -18.93 -2.32 8.82
CA PRO A 231 -18.94 -2.60 10.27
C PRO A 231 -19.25 -4.07 10.58
N PHE A 232 -19.32 -4.93 9.56
CA PHE A 232 -19.57 -6.36 9.63
C PHE A 232 -18.76 -7.07 8.55
N LEU A 233 -18.64 -8.39 8.68
CA LEU A 233 -17.99 -9.25 7.70
C LEU A 233 -19.03 -9.98 6.87
N LEU A 234 -18.67 -10.30 5.63
CA LEU A 234 -19.49 -11.07 4.70
C LEU A 234 -18.76 -12.35 4.31
N GLU A 235 -19.52 -13.44 4.21
CA GLU A 235 -19.06 -14.69 3.62
C GLU A 235 -20.10 -15.21 2.64
N ARG A 236 -19.65 -15.87 1.57
CA ARG A 236 -20.55 -16.49 0.60
C ARG A 236 -20.90 -17.91 1.07
N VAL A 237 -22.18 -18.21 1.18
CA VAL A 237 -22.71 -19.53 1.51
C VAL A 237 -23.72 -19.91 0.44
N GLY A 238 -23.34 -20.84 -0.45
CA GLY A 238 -24.09 -21.12 -1.67
C GLY A 238 -24.21 -19.88 -2.55
N GLU A 239 -25.43 -19.51 -2.92
CA GLU A 239 -25.75 -18.30 -3.69
C GLU A 239 -25.99 -17.06 -2.81
N GLY A 240 -26.05 -17.25 -1.49
CA GLY A 240 -26.31 -16.19 -0.53
C GLY A 240 -25.04 -15.61 0.10
N HIS A 241 -25.18 -14.44 0.72
CA HIS A 241 -24.11 -13.77 1.46
C HIS A 241 -24.53 -13.61 2.91
N VAL A 242 -23.79 -14.22 3.83
CA VAL A 242 -24.10 -14.20 5.26
C VAL A 242 -23.30 -13.11 5.96
N GLY A 243 -23.98 -12.33 6.80
CA GLY A 243 -23.37 -11.28 7.61
C GLY A 243 -22.90 -11.80 8.97
N PHE A 244 -21.70 -11.39 9.39
CA PHE A 244 -21.13 -11.71 10.71
C PHE A 244 -20.67 -10.44 11.43
N LEU A 245 -20.69 -10.48 12.77
CA LEU A 245 -20.00 -9.46 13.55
C LEU A 245 -18.49 -9.45 13.22
N PRO A 246 -17.78 -8.31 13.38
CA PRO A 246 -16.34 -8.21 13.08
C PRO A 246 -15.45 -9.25 13.77
N ASN A 247 -15.88 -9.73 14.95
CA ASN A 247 -15.19 -10.75 15.72
C ASN A 247 -15.50 -12.20 15.27
N ARG A 248 -16.37 -12.39 14.28
CA ARG A 248 -16.86 -13.68 13.76
C ARG A 248 -17.51 -14.60 14.79
N ARG A 249 -17.89 -14.10 15.97
CA ARG A 249 -18.48 -14.92 17.04
C ARG A 249 -19.96 -15.22 16.83
N SER A 250 -20.65 -14.38 16.05
CA SER A 250 -22.06 -14.57 15.72
C SER A 250 -22.40 -13.96 14.38
N LEU A 251 -23.56 -14.36 13.86
CA LEU A 251 -24.22 -13.71 12.75
C LEU A 251 -24.56 -12.25 13.11
N LEU A 252 -24.62 -11.40 12.08
CA LEU A 252 -25.04 -10.01 12.22
C LEU A 252 -26.52 -9.92 12.66
N ASP A 253 -27.37 -10.74 12.05
CA ASP A 253 -28.76 -10.97 12.44
C ASP A 253 -29.07 -12.47 12.30
N PRO A 254 -29.20 -13.23 13.40
CA PRO A 254 -29.48 -14.66 13.34
C PRO A 254 -30.83 -15.03 12.70
N ALA A 255 -31.84 -14.16 12.78
CA ALA A 255 -33.16 -14.40 12.19
C ALA A 255 -33.16 -14.08 10.68
N ARG A 256 -32.26 -13.20 10.23
CA ARG A 256 -32.10 -12.78 8.83
C ARG A 256 -30.61 -12.79 8.44
N PRO A 257 -29.98 -13.97 8.36
CA PRO A 257 -28.53 -14.07 8.20
C PRO A 257 -28.02 -13.57 6.85
N TYR A 258 -28.88 -13.59 5.82
CA TYR A 258 -28.51 -13.24 4.45
C TYR A 258 -28.65 -11.74 4.18
N VAL A 259 -27.56 -11.12 3.77
CA VAL A 259 -27.51 -9.72 3.34
C VAL A 259 -28.00 -9.62 1.90
N ALA A 260 -29.19 -9.06 1.71
CA ALA A 260 -29.79 -8.87 0.39
C ALA A 260 -29.28 -7.60 -0.32
N SER A 261 -29.02 -6.53 0.42
CA SER A 261 -28.59 -5.24 -0.11
C SER A 261 -27.70 -4.47 0.86
N ILE A 262 -26.86 -3.59 0.31
CA ILE A 262 -26.05 -2.61 1.04
C ILE A 262 -26.35 -1.25 0.39
N ASP A 263 -26.63 -0.23 1.20
CA ASP A 263 -27.06 1.11 0.74
C ASP A 263 -28.24 1.05 -0.25
N GLY A 264 -29.19 0.14 -0.01
CA GLY A 264 -30.34 -0.10 -0.89
C GLY A 264 -29.99 -0.73 -2.24
N LEU A 265 -28.72 -1.00 -2.54
CA LEU A 265 -28.29 -1.67 -3.76
C LEU A 265 -28.16 -3.19 -3.53
N PRO A 266 -28.81 -4.03 -4.35
CA PRO A 266 -28.72 -5.48 -4.22
C PRO A 266 -27.28 -5.97 -4.25
N ILE A 267 -26.95 -6.98 -3.43
CA ILE A 267 -25.58 -7.51 -3.32
C ILE A 267 -25.02 -8.00 -4.66
N ALA A 268 -25.90 -8.54 -5.52
CA ALA A 268 -25.53 -8.95 -6.89
C ALA A 268 -25.00 -7.78 -7.75
N ARG A 269 -25.49 -6.56 -7.55
CA ARG A 269 -25.01 -5.37 -8.28
C ARG A 269 -23.65 -4.91 -7.80
N TRP A 270 -23.40 -5.00 -6.49
CA TRP A 270 -22.05 -4.81 -5.93
C TRP A 270 -21.07 -5.81 -6.52
N TRP A 271 -21.48 -7.07 -6.58
CA TRP A 271 -20.69 -8.15 -7.15
C TRP A 271 -20.32 -7.91 -8.62
N SER A 272 -21.32 -7.66 -9.46
CA SER A 272 -21.09 -7.43 -10.90
C SER A 272 -20.16 -6.24 -11.15
N GLY A 273 -20.29 -5.16 -10.39
CA GLY A 273 -19.44 -3.98 -10.58
C GLY A 273 -18.02 -4.12 -10.01
N LEU A 274 -17.83 -4.90 -8.94
CA LEU A 274 -16.49 -5.18 -8.42
C LEU A 274 -15.75 -6.23 -9.27
N ALA A 275 -16.48 -7.20 -9.82
CA ALA A 275 -15.91 -8.26 -10.66
C ALA A 275 -15.23 -7.73 -11.92
N THR A 276 -15.63 -6.58 -12.46
CA THR A 276 -14.97 -5.95 -13.62
C THR A 276 -13.54 -5.47 -13.32
N ARG A 277 -13.16 -5.38 -12.05
CA ARG A 277 -11.84 -4.93 -11.58
C ARG A 277 -11.02 -6.04 -10.92
N ILE A 278 -11.42 -7.29 -11.12
CA ILE A 278 -10.71 -8.46 -10.63
C ILE A 278 -10.21 -9.24 -11.83
N ALA A 279 -8.94 -9.67 -11.78
CA ALA A 279 -8.35 -10.51 -12.82
C ALA A 279 -9.24 -11.72 -13.12
N ARG A 280 -9.32 -12.09 -14.40
CA ARG A 280 -10.08 -13.26 -14.83
C ARG A 280 -9.50 -14.51 -14.16
N GLY A 281 -10.36 -15.31 -13.54
CA GLY A 281 -9.96 -16.48 -12.77
C GLY A 281 -11.14 -17.36 -12.39
N SER A 282 -10.93 -18.31 -11.47
CA SER A 282 -11.99 -19.21 -11.02
C SER A 282 -13.13 -18.42 -10.33
N PRO A 283 -14.39 -18.91 -10.37
CA PRO A 283 -15.50 -18.26 -9.67
C PRO A 283 -15.24 -18.08 -8.17
N GLN A 284 -14.50 -19.00 -7.55
CA GLN A 284 -14.09 -18.92 -6.15
C GLN A 284 -13.09 -17.78 -5.91
N PHE A 285 -12.09 -17.63 -6.78
CA PHE A 285 -11.11 -16.55 -6.70
C PHE A 285 -11.79 -15.18 -6.87
N VAL A 286 -12.56 -15.02 -7.94
CA VAL A 286 -13.31 -13.79 -8.21
C VAL A 286 -14.21 -13.46 -7.02
N GLY A 287 -14.85 -14.48 -6.43
CA GLY A 287 -15.72 -14.25 -5.30
C GLY A 287 -15.03 -13.87 -4.01
N TYR A 288 -13.89 -14.49 -3.71
CA TYR A 288 -13.05 -14.08 -2.59
C TYR A 288 -12.58 -12.63 -2.74
N GLU A 289 -12.11 -12.25 -3.93
CA GLU A 289 -11.64 -10.89 -4.20
C GLU A 289 -12.78 -9.84 -4.15
N CYS A 290 -13.97 -10.17 -4.65
CA CYS A 290 -15.16 -9.32 -4.50
C CYS A 290 -15.45 -9.04 -3.02
N LEU A 291 -15.47 -10.07 -2.17
CA LEU A 291 -15.70 -9.91 -0.72
C LEU A 291 -14.60 -9.06 -0.07
N ARG A 292 -13.33 -9.32 -0.43
CA ARG A 292 -12.19 -8.58 0.10
C ARG A 292 -12.27 -7.09 -0.25
N ARG A 293 -12.63 -6.76 -1.49
CA ARG A 293 -12.77 -5.37 -1.97
C ARG A 293 -14.00 -4.69 -1.38
N LEU A 294 -15.12 -5.40 -1.23
CA LEU A 294 -16.35 -4.87 -0.63
C LEU A 294 -16.18 -4.46 0.85
N ARG A 295 -15.18 -5.01 1.55
CA ARG A 295 -14.83 -4.62 2.92
C ARG A 295 -14.47 -3.14 3.03
N ASP A 296 -13.82 -2.59 2.00
CA ASP A 296 -13.58 -1.16 1.84
C ASP A 296 -14.79 -0.54 1.13
N ILE A 297 -15.83 -0.23 1.90
CA ILE A 297 -17.14 0.12 1.33
C ILE A 297 -17.10 1.45 0.58
N GLU A 298 -16.30 2.42 1.01
CA GLU A 298 -16.18 3.70 0.31
C GLU A 298 -15.51 3.51 -1.06
N ARG A 299 -14.46 2.69 -1.13
CA ARG A 299 -13.86 2.33 -2.42
C ARG A 299 -14.84 1.58 -3.31
N ALA A 300 -15.60 0.64 -2.77
CA ALA A 300 -16.62 -0.08 -3.52
C ALA A 300 -17.71 0.87 -4.05
N ARG A 301 -18.09 1.91 -3.29
CA ARG A 301 -19.03 2.95 -3.75
C ARG A 301 -18.46 3.74 -4.92
N GLN A 302 -17.20 4.17 -4.84
CA GLN A 302 -16.52 4.88 -5.93
C GLN A 302 -16.47 4.04 -7.21
N VAL A 303 -16.17 2.73 -7.10
CA VAL A 303 -16.18 1.79 -8.25
C VAL A 303 -17.52 1.83 -8.98
N LEU A 304 -18.61 1.93 -8.22
CA LEU A 304 -19.97 1.97 -8.74
C LEU A 304 -20.47 3.38 -9.05
N GLY A 305 -19.62 4.41 -8.99
CA GLY A 305 -20.02 5.80 -9.20
C GLY A 305 -20.98 6.35 -8.14
N ARG A 306 -21.02 5.74 -6.96
CA ARG A 306 -21.87 6.17 -5.84
C ARG A 306 -21.07 7.13 -4.94
N ARG A 307 -21.57 8.34 -4.75
CA ARG A 307 -21.07 9.26 -3.71
C ARG A 307 -21.82 9.01 -2.40
N ARG A 308 -21.14 9.21 -1.28
CA ARG A 308 -21.77 9.26 0.04
C ARG A 308 -22.92 10.29 -0.01
N ALA A 309 -24.09 9.94 0.50
CA ALA A 309 -25.04 10.98 0.87
C ALA A 309 -24.35 11.79 1.97
N THR A 310 -23.97 13.03 1.67
CA THR A 310 -23.56 13.98 2.69
C THR A 310 -24.75 14.11 3.63
N THR A 311 -24.66 13.52 4.82
CA THR A 311 -25.57 13.83 5.90
C THR A 311 -25.35 15.31 6.18
N SER A 312 -26.23 16.16 5.65
CA SER A 312 -26.34 17.54 6.09
C SER A 312 -26.76 17.46 7.55
N THR A 313 -25.78 17.60 8.45
CA THR A 313 -26.05 17.93 9.84
C THR A 313 -26.73 19.29 9.82
N SER A 314 -28.06 19.26 9.76
CA SER A 314 -28.89 20.43 9.96
C SER A 314 -28.71 20.82 11.42
N SER A 315 -28.31 22.07 11.63
CA SER A 315 -28.16 22.70 12.94
C SER A 315 -29.45 22.68 13.74
#